data_AF-A0A976JK35-F1
#
_entry.id   AF-A0A976JK35-F1
#
_cell.length_a   1.000
_cell.length_b   1.000
_cell.length_c   1.000
_cell.angle_alpha   90.00
_cell.angle_beta   90.00
_cell.angle_gamma   90.00
#
_symmetry.space_group_name_H-M   'P 1'
#
loop_
_entity.id
_entity.type
_entity.pdbx_description
1 polymer ?
#
loop_
_entity_poly.entity_id
_entity_poly.type
_entity_poly.pdbx_seq_one_letter_code
_entity_poly.pdbx_strand_id
1 'polypeptide(L)'
;MRRFNLFCSVLLFVVSSVFADDIGGFPNNIFNDPDPIHDKPVSRCFPSLKKKDKFFPQAIQRTGDHAQDCLDTREKRNIIKLGTQNFTDDDLQEFGITKKPGHVYFANFAHDGNYYIAEYPIGKIKSAEILVEKFIDLTMEKDCKGQYLDNGAKTMFGLMNSVKEGLIFGHTQLFFDLEPGHFITLYPQKKADKGKKPIKLSRFAYSLNAVRPKSIADSKYDPFGKGINGSYGISHNVMSRHQAALQYYGDGSKKYENEVHNYKLTNDRSKFDPNKSFEHILTQLSHPVGGNGQRDVYNTLTNACNDFTFDVINAGTPADKNVPKSNYTTYPVVALKKKGLLESPNYQDFREDLEKELGIDGGGWETTVHQ
;
A
#
# COMPACT_ATOMS: atom_id res chain seq x y z
N MET A 1 5.58 51.25 28.32
CA MET A 1 6.23 52.02 27.23
C MET A 1 7.36 51.17 26.64
N ARG A 2 7.42 51.13 25.31
CA ARG A 2 8.27 50.28 24.45
C ARG A 2 9.78 50.44 24.73
N ARG A 3 10.53 49.33 24.64
CA ARG A 3 11.57 49.05 23.62
C ARG A 3 12.33 47.76 23.98
N PHE A 4 12.21 46.73 23.14
CA PHE A 4 13.14 45.60 23.09
C PHE A 4 13.78 45.62 21.70
N ASN A 5 15.11 45.66 21.67
CA ASN A 5 15.91 45.83 20.46
C ASN A 5 16.13 44.49 19.74
N LEU A 6 16.07 44.61 18.43
CA LEU A 6 16.34 43.65 17.37
C LEU A 6 17.86 43.44 17.24
N PHE A 7 18.34 42.20 17.14
CA PHE A 7 19.67 41.91 16.57
C PHE A 7 19.56 40.66 15.67
N CYS A 8 19.48 40.91 14.37
CA CYS A 8 19.83 39.96 13.32
C CYS A 8 21.25 40.31 12.87
N SER A 9 22.19 39.38 12.99
CA SER A 9 23.52 39.52 12.37
C SER A 9 23.63 38.58 11.17
N VAL A 10 23.73 39.22 10.01
CA VAL A 10 24.14 38.66 8.72
C VAL A 10 25.65 38.51 8.73
N LEU A 11 26.19 37.37 8.28
CA LEU A 11 27.59 37.27 7.86
C LEU A 11 27.64 36.75 6.42
N LEU A 12 28.06 37.66 5.53
CA LEU A 12 28.45 37.44 4.14
C LEU A 12 29.95 37.17 4.11
N PHE A 13 30.39 36.14 3.37
CA PHE A 13 31.71 36.10 2.75
C PHE A 13 31.58 35.55 1.34
N VAL A 14 32.18 36.29 0.40
CA VAL A 14 32.11 36.11 -1.05
C VAL A 14 33.54 36.06 -1.58
N VAL A 15 33.83 34.96 -2.27
CA VAL A 15 34.63 34.80 -3.50
C VAL A 15 36.16 34.91 -3.45
N SER A 16 36.82 33.85 -3.91
CA SER A 16 37.65 33.94 -5.12
C SER A 16 38.00 32.56 -5.70
N SER A 17 37.81 32.49 -7.01
CA SER A 17 38.00 31.42 -7.99
C SER A 17 39.46 31.11 -8.33
N VAL A 18 39.77 29.84 -8.63
CA VAL A 18 40.82 29.44 -9.59
C VAL A 18 40.30 28.25 -10.41
N PHE A 19 40.37 28.39 -11.73
CA PHE A 19 40.10 27.37 -12.73
C PHE A 19 41.38 26.61 -13.09
N ALA A 20 41.17 25.40 -13.61
CA ALA A 20 41.94 24.67 -14.61
C ALA A 20 42.81 23.49 -14.14
N ASP A 21 42.38 22.35 -14.70
CA ASP A 21 43.15 21.20 -15.17
C ASP A 21 43.86 20.32 -14.13
N ASP A 22 43.22 19.19 -13.80
CA ASP A 22 43.90 17.93 -14.06
C ASP A 22 42.94 16.75 -14.29
N ILE A 23 43.44 15.84 -15.11
CA ILE A 23 42.78 14.71 -15.75
C ILE A 23 42.62 13.58 -14.72
N GLY A 24 41.40 13.10 -14.48
CA GLY A 24 41.17 11.96 -13.60
C GLY A 24 39.77 11.38 -13.76
N GLY A 25 39.69 10.17 -14.31
CA GLY A 25 38.45 9.52 -14.70
C GLY A 25 37.40 9.40 -13.58
N PHE A 26 36.13 9.51 -13.98
CA PHE A 26 35.00 9.06 -13.18
C PHE A 26 35.13 7.56 -12.89
N PRO A 27 35.16 7.10 -11.63
CA PRO A 27 34.80 5.72 -11.36
C PRO A 27 33.27 5.65 -11.43
N ASN A 28 32.79 5.07 -12.51
CA ASN A 28 31.58 4.26 -12.47
C ASN A 28 31.76 3.17 -11.39
N ASN A 29 30.66 2.83 -10.70
CA ASN A 29 30.49 1.77 -9.71
C ASN A 29 30.87 2.11 -8.26
N ILE A 30 29.88 2.62 -7.53
CA ILE A 30 29.71 2.32 -6.09
C ILE A 30 28.26 1.85 -5.89
N PHE A 31 27.92 0.73 -6.53
CA PHE A 31 27.04 -0.26 -5.91
C PHE A 31 27.99 -1.29 -5.32
N ASN A 32 28.39 -1.07 -4.07
CA ASN A 32 29.00 -2.15 -3.31
C ASN A 32 27.89 -3.17 -3.05
N ASP A 33 27.99 -4.31 -3.73
CA ASP A 33 27.38 -5.55 -3.30
C ASP A 33 27.71 -5.73 -1.80
N PRO A 34 26.73 -5.85 -0.90
CA PRO A 34 27.05 -6.27 0.46
C PRO A 34 27.55 -7.72 0.37
N ASP A 35 28.71 -7.95 0.97
CA ASP A 35 29.35 -9.26 1.13
C ASP A 35 28.32 -10.37 1.44
N PRO A 36 28.50 -11.59 0.90
CA PRO A 36 27.66 -12.71 1.25
C PRO A 36 27.84 -13.00 2.74
N ILE A 37 26.83 -12.62 3.53
CA ILE A 37 26.75 -13.01 4.94
C ILE A 37 26.67 -14.53 4.98
N HIS A 38 27.80 -15.14 5.28
CA HIS A 38 27.99 -16.57 5.49
C HIS A 38 27.00 -17.14 6.51
N ASP A 39 26.37 -18.24 6.12
CA ASP A 39 25.93 -19.37 6.97
C ASP A 39 25.21 -19.06 8.29
N LYS A 40 24.18 -18.21 8.25
CA LYS A 40 23.06 -18.43 9.18
C LYS A 40 22.18 -19.53 8.60
N PRO A 41 21.92 -20.64 9.33
CA PRO A 41 21.04 -21.68 8.83
C PRO A 41 19.71 -21.02 8.50
N VAL A 42 19.29 -21.13 7.24
CA VAL A 42 17.97 -20.68 6.76
C VAL A 42 16.96 -21.32 7.69
N SER A 43 16.51 -20.57 8.70
CA SER A 43 15.55 -21.08 9.65
C SER A 43 14.31 -21.36 8.82
N ARG A 44 14.00 -22.65 8.64
CA ARG A 44 12.89 -23.07 7.78
C ARG A 44 11.66 -22.34 8.30
N CYS A 45 11.10 -21.45 7.48
CA CYS A 45 9.86 -20.77 7.77
C CYS A 45 8.79 -21.81 8.12
N PHE A 46 8.57 -22.06 9.41
CA PHE A 46 7.79 -23.19 9.94
C PHE A 46 8.38 -24.59 9.58
N PRO A 47 8.94 -25.33 10.55
CA PRO A 47 9.35 -26.72 10.35
C PRO A 47 8.19 -27.73 10.18
N SER A 48 6.91 -27.33 10.25
CA SER A 48 5.83 -28.30 10.54
C SER A 48 4.45 -28.04 9.93
N LEU A 49 4.28 -27.23 8.87
CA LEU A 49 3.04 -27.29 8.10
C LEU A 49 3.05 -28.54 7.19
N LYS A 50 2.81 -29.70 7.80
CA LYS A 50 2.48 -30.94 7.11
C LYS A 50 1.27 -30.65 6.21
N LYS A 51 1.50 -30.76 4.89
CA LYS A 51 0.78 -30.18 3.74
C LYS A 51 1.00 -28.68 3.59
N LYS A 52 1.84 -28.30 2.60
CA LYS A 52 1.98 -26.92 2.11
C LYS A 52 0.57 -26.40 1.79
N ASP A 53 0.03 -25.47 2.60
CA ASP A 53 -1.16 -24.72 2.21
C ASP A 53 -0.77 -23.95 0.94
N LYS A 54 -1.27 -24.41 -0.22
CA LYS A 54 -0.94 -23.83 -1.53
C LYS A 54 -1.31 -22.34 -1.60
N PHE A 55 -2.26 -21.90 -0.78
CA PHE A 55 -2.68 -20.51 -0.68
C PHE A 55 -1.88 -19.69 0.33
N PHE A 56 -0.96 -20.32 1.04
CA PHE A 56 -0.05 -19.67 1.99
C PHE A 56 1.39 -20.03 1.64
N PRO A 57 1.88 -19.66 0.44
CA PRO A 57 3.28 -19.86 0.11
C PRO A 57 4.13 -19.08 1.11
N GLN A 58 5.17 -19.73 1.62
CA GLN A 58 6.14 -19.08 2.48
C GLN A 58 6.72 -17.87 1.75
N ALA A 59 6.75 -16.73 2.44
CA ALA A 59 7.37 -15.52 1.95
C ALA A 59 8.51 -15.16 2.89
N ILE A 60 9.69 -14.95 2.32
CA ILE A 60 10.88 -14.47 3.01
C ILE A 60 11.19 -13.06 2.54
N GLN A 61 11.65 -12.23 3.46
CA GLN A 61 12.11 -10.89 3.12
C GLN A 61 13.41 -10.98 2.33
N ARG A 62 13.48 -10.26 1.19
CA ARG A 62 14.62 -10.36 0.26
C ARG A 62 15.87 -9.65 0.79
N THR A 63 15.73 -8.44 1.32
CA THR A 63 16.83 -7.55 1.73
C THR A 63 16.51 -6.82 3.04
N GLY A 64 17.44 -6.00 3.56
CA GLY A 64 17.25 -5.21 4.78
C GLY A 64 17.61 -5.94 6.08
N ASP A 65 17.33 -5.32 7.23
CA ASP A 65 17.75 -5.81 8.56
C ASP A 65 17.24 -7.20 8.92
N HIS A 66 16.14 -7.62 8.27
CA HIS A 66 15.49 -8.91 8.46
C HIS A 66 15.51 -9.76 7.18
N ALA A 67 16.53 -9.58 6.32
CA ALA A 67 16.72 -10.43 5.14
C ALA A 67 16.70 -11.92 5.52
N GLN A 68 16.06 -12.73 4.68
CA GLN A 68 15.81 -14.16 4.88
C GLN A 68 14.86 -14.52 6.04
N ASP A 69 14.36 -13.55 6.80
CA ASP A 69 13.32 -13.81 7.80
C ASP A 69 11.96 -14.02 7.12
N CYS A 70 11.14 -14.85 7.75
CA CYS A 70 9.83 -15.21 7.27
C CYS A 70 8.85 -14.08 7.53
N LEU A 71 8.05 -13.73 6.54
CA LEU A 71 6.98 -12.75 6.73
C LEU A 71 5.77 -13.41 7.41
N ASP A 72 5.20 -12.72 8.39
CA ASP A 72 3.95 -13.10 9.02
C ASP A 72 2.75 -12.63 8.18
N THR A 73 2.45 -13.37 7.13
CA THR A 73 1.37 -13.06 6.19
C THR A 73 0.00 -13.59 6.62
N ARG A 74 -0.16 -14.08 7.87
CA ARG A 74 -1.40 -14.75 8.32
C ARG A 74 -2.65 -13.90 8.13
N GLU A 75 -2.53 -12.59 8.38
CA GLU A 75 -3.61 -11.60 8.26
C GLU A 75 -3.56 -10.81 6.95
N LYS A 76 -2.44 -10.88 6.23
CA LYS A 76 -2.15 -10.11 5.01
C LYS A 76 -1.59 -11.04 3.94
N ARG A 77 -2.42 -11.97 3.45
CA ARG A 77 -2.03 -12.94 2.42
C ARG A 77 -2.02 -12.31 1.03
N ASN A 78 -0.90 -12.44 0.32
CA ASN A 78 -0.78 -11.93 -1.05
C ASN A 78 -1.82 -12.58 -1.98
N ILE A 79 -2.33 -11.81 -2.95
CA ILE A 79 -3.17 -12.33 -4.03
C ILE A 79 -2.41 -13.44 -4.77
N ILE A 80 -3.12 -14.48 -5.19
CA ILE A 80 -2.57 -15.55 -6.03
C ILE A 80 -3.51 -15.79 -7.21
N LYS A 81 -3.07 -15.44 -8.42
CA LYS A 81 -3.85 -15.74 -9.63
C LYS A 81 -3.82 -17.25 -9.94
N LEU A 82 -5.01 -17.83 -10.09
CA LEU A 82 -5.19 -19.24 -10.42
C LEU A 82 -5.10 -19.45 -11.94
N GLY A 83 -4.66 -20.63 -12.37
CA GLY A 83 -4.32 -20.89 -13.77
C GLY A 83 -2.93 -20.41 -14.18
N THR A 84 -2.03 -20.20 -13.20
CA THR A 84 -0.60 -19.92 -13.43
C THR A 84 0.22 -21.19 -13.16
N GLN A 85 1.54 -21.18 -13.39
CA GLN A 85 2.41 -22.37 -13.27
C GLN A 85 2.27 -23.14 -11.93
N ASN A 86 1.79 -22.49 -10.87
CA ASN A 86 1.64 -23.07 -9.53
C ASN A 86 0.20 -23.46 -9.15
N PHE A 87 -0.80 -23.17 -10.00
CA PHE A 87 -2.20 -23.46 -9.75
C PHE A 87 -2.91 -23.87 -11.03
N THR A 88 -3.36 -25.12 -11.11
CA THR A 88 -3.97 -25.70 -12.30
C THR A 88 -5.49 -25.52 -12.29
N ASP A 89 -6.12 -25.88 -13.40
CA ASP A 89 -7.58 -25.84 -13.55
C ASP A 89 -8.25 -26.90 -12.66
N ASP A 90 -7.57 -28.02 -12.42
CA ASP A 90 -8.03 -29.08 -11.53
C ASP A 90 -8.11 -28.60 -10.07
N ASP A 91 -7.27 -27.63 -9.68
CA ASP A 91 -7.31 -27.05 -8.33
C ASP A 91 -8.65 -26.36 -8.05
N LEU A 92 -9.31 -25.77 -9.04
CA LEU A 92 -10.62 -25.13 -8.88
C LEU A 92 -11.74 -26.16 -8.64
N GLN A 93 -11.65 -27.32 -9.31
CA GLN A 93 -12.63 -28.40 -9.14
C GLN A 93 -12.58 -29.00 -7.73
N GLU A 94 -11.40 -29.00 -7.08
CA GLU A 94 -11.28 -29.40 -5.68
C GLU A 94 -12.22 -28.59 -4.77
N PHE A 95 -12.43 -27.30 -5.08
CA PHE A 95 -13.33 -26.39 -4.35
C PHE A 95 -14.76 -26.33 -4.93
N GLY A 96 -15.06 -27.17 -5.93
CA GLY A 96 -16.37 -27.21 -6.59
C GLY A 96 -16.63 -26.01 -7.50
N ILE A 97 -15.57 -25.40 -8.04
CA ILE A 97 -15.65 -24.25 -8.93
C ILE A 97 -15.47 -24.72 -10.38
N THR A 98 -16.47 -24.43 -11.21
CA THR A 98 -16.38 -24.62 -12.66
C THR A 98 -15.97 -23.32 -13.31
N LYS A 99 -14.87 -23.35 -14.09
CA LYS A 99 -14.41 -22.17 -14.83
C LYS A 99 -15.47 -21.69 -15.81
N LYS A 100 -15.66 -20.37 -15.84
CA LYS A 100 -16.53 -19.70 -16.81
C LYS A 100 -15.70 -18.90 -17.81
N PRO A 101 -16.03 -18.92 -19.10
CA PRO A 101 -15.44 -18.01 -20.07
C PRO A 101 -15.59 -16.55 -19.62
N GLY A 102 -14.57 -15.73 -19.89
CA GLY A 102 -14.57 -14.31 -19.52
C GLY A 102 -14.42 -14.01 -18.02
N HIS A 103 -13.99 -14.99 -17.21
CA HIS A 103 -13.75 -14.80 -15.77
C HIS A 103 -12.29 -15.09 -15.41
N VAL A 104 -11.78 -14.37 -14.40
CA VAL A 104 -10.51 -14.65 -13.73
C VAL A 104 -10.76 -15.18 -12.34
N TYR A 105 -9.94 -16.12 -11.90
CA TYR A 105 -9.99 -16.69 -10.57
C TYR A 105 -8.69 -16.38 -9.82
N PHE A 106 -8.81 -15.95 -8.56
CA PHE A 106 -7.66 -15.69 -7.70
C PHE A 106 -7.97 -16.04 -6.25
N ALA A 107 -6.96 -16.47 -5.50
CA ALA A 107 -7.10 -16.83 -4.10
C ALA A 107 -6.67 -15.69 -3.16
N ASN A 108 -6.90 -15.91 -1.86
CA ASN A 108 -6.60 -14.98 -0.77
C ASN A 108 -7.40 -13.67 -0.81
N PHE A 109 -8.61 -13.69 -1.37
CA PHE A 109 -9.56 -12.59 -1.17
C PHE A 109 -10.02 -12.59 0.29
N ALA A 110 -9.81 -11.49 1.03
CA ALA A 110 -10.16 -11.41 2.45
C ALA A 110 -11.59 -10.89 2.68
N HIS A 111 -12.37 -11.57 3.52
CA HIS A 111 -13.71 -11.15 3.92
C HIS A 111 -14.05 -11.73 5.29
N ASP A 112 -14.47 -10.88 6.22
CA ASP A 112 -14.90 -11.22 7.58
C ASP A 112 -13.90 -12.16 8.30
N GLY A 113 -12.62 -11.79 8.28
CA GLY A 113 -11.52 -12.54 8.92
C GLY A 113 -11.18 -13.87 8.24
N ASN A 114 -11.76 -14.18 7.08
CA ASN A 114 -11.55 -15.40 6.32
C ASN A 114 -11.01 -15.13 4.92
N TYR A 115 -10.44 -16.16 4.27
CA TYR A 115 -9.91 -16.10 2.91
C TYR A 115 -10.70 -16.97 1.93
N TYR A 116 -10.88 -16.45 0.73
CA TYR A 116 -11.71 -17.01 -0.31
C TYR A 116 -10.98 -17.06 -1.66
N ILE A 117 -11.44 -17.98 -2.50
CA ILE A 117 -11.19 -17.95 -3.95
C ILE A 117 -12.24 -17.02 -4.56
N ALA A 118 -11.80 -15.95 -5.21
CA ALA A 118 -12.65 -15.01 -5.90
C ALA A 118 -12.75 -15.35 -7.39
N GLU A 119 -13.97 -15.29 -7.92
CA GLU A 119 -14.29 -15.26 -9.34
C GLU A 119 -14.67 -13.83 -9.73
N TYR A 120 -13.89 -13.25 -10.65
CA TYR A 120 -14.08 -11.91 -11.17
C TYR A 120 -14.49 -11.94 -12.65
N PRO A 121 -15.64 -11.36 -13.04
CA PRO A 121 -16.00 -11.18 -14.44
C PRO A 121 -15.16 -10.07 -15.07
N ILE A 122 -14.37 -10.41 -16.09
CA ILE A 122 -13.41 -9.48 -16.72
C ILE A 122 -14.15 -8.29 -17.34
N GLY A 123 -13.58 -7.10 -17.19
CA GLY A 123 -14.10 -5.88 -17.82
C GLY A 123 -15.30 -5.25 -17.12
N LYS A 124 -15.68 -5.74 -15.93
CA LYS A 124 -16.94 -5.36 -15.25
C LYS A 124 -16.79 -4.35 -14.12
N ILE A 125 -15.62 -3.71 -13.99
CA ILE A 125 -15.46 -2.59 -13.05
C ILE A 125 -16.05 -1.33 -13.67
N LYS A 126 -17.03 -0.74 -12.99
CA LYS A 126 -17.72 0.50 -13.35
C LYS A 126 -16.89 1.73 -13.00
N SER A 127 -16.41 1.80 -11.77
CA SER A 127 -15.70 2.95 -11.20
C SER A 127 -14.65 2.48 -10.21
N ALA A 128 -13.69 3.35 -9.94
CA ALA A 128 -12.73 3.16 -8.87
C ALA A 128 -12.58 4.44 -8.03
N GLU A 129 -12.25 4.25 -6.77
CA GLU A 129 -12.00 5.32 -5.82
C GLU A 129 -10.65 5.07 -5.15
N ILE A 130 -9.94 6.15 -4.82
CA ILE A 130 -8.72 6.09 -4.05
C ILE A 130 -8.99 6.67 -2.67
N LEU A 131 -8.75 5.86 -1.66
CA LEU A 131 -8.64 6.31 -0.29
C LEU A 131 -7.19 6.65 0.01
N VAL A 132 -7.02 7.78 0.66
CA VAL A 132 -5.75 8.32 1.11
C VAL A 132 -5.87 8.60 2.61
N GLU A 133 -5.13 7.85 3.41
CA GLU A 133 -4.95 8.10 4.83
C GLU A 133 -3.67 8.92 5.03
N LYS A 134 -3.78 10.00 5.78
CA LYS A 134 -2.65 10.81 6.21
C LYS A 134 -2.37 10.53 7.68
N PHE A 135 -1.10 10.31 8.01
CA PHE A 135 -0.66 10.27 9.40
C PHE A 135 -0.12 11.63 9.80
N ILE A 136 -0.62 12.15 10.93
CA ILE A 136 -0.13 13.35 11.58
C ILE A 136 0.63 12.90 12.83
N ASP A 137 1.95 13.12 12.84
CA ASP A 137 2.77 12.82 14.02
C ASP A 137 2.59 13.90 15.08
N LEU A 138 1.84 13.56 16.13
CA LEU A 138 1.52 14.47 17.24
C LEU A 138 2.70 14.75 18.16
N THR A 139 3.82 14.02 18.01
CA THR A 139 5.05 14.24 18.79
C THR A 139 5.91 15.37 18.22
N MET A 140 5.59 15.88 17.03
CA MET A 140 6.20 17.10 16.51
C MET A 140 5.73 18.29 17.36
N GLU A 141 6.68 19.03 17.95
CA GLU A 141 6.35 20.24 18.70
C GLU A 141 5.58 21.22 17.81
N LYS A 142 4.54 21.87 18.32
CA LYS A 142 3.87 22.98 17.61
C LYS A 142 4.49 24.30 18.05
N ASP A 143 4.67 25.22 17.12
CA ASP A 143 5.07 26.58 17.37
C ASP A 143 3.95 27.35 18.06
N CYS A 144 4.23 28.58 18.47
CA CYS A 144 3.27 29.43 19.16
C CYS A 144 2.03 29.80 18.31
N LYS A 145 2.02 29.44 17.02
CA LYS A 145 0.92 29.65 16.06
C LYS A 145 0.19 28.33 15.75
N GLY A 146 0.54 27.24 16.43
CA GLY A 146 -0.05 25.92 16.21
C GLY A 146 0.53 25.17 14.99
N GLN A 147 1.60 25.67 14.37
CA GLN A 147 2.26 25.03 13.23
C GLN A 147 3.35 24.07 13.72
N TYR A 148 3.49 22.88 13.13
CA TYR A 148 4.53 21.95 13.54
C TYR A 148 5.95 22.54 13.32
N LEU A 149 6.75 22.57 14.39
CA LEU A 149 8.15 23.03 14.44
C LEU A 149 9.06 22.03 13.73
N ASP A 150 9.79 22.53 12.74
CA ASP A 150 10.79 21.82 11.93
C ASP A 150 12.12 21.55 12.69
N ASN A 151 12.03 21.10 13.95
CA ASN A 151 13.19 21.03 14.84
C ASN A 151 13.84 19.63 14.90
N GLY A 152 13.18 18.57 14.43
CA GLY A 152 13.73 17.21 14.38
C GLY A 152 13.83 16.60 12.97
N ALA A 153 13.17 17.20 11.98
CA ALA A 153 13.06 16.63 10.64
C ALA A 153 14.26 16.96 9.73
N LYS A 154 15.09 17.96 10.06
CA LYS A 154 16.17 18.44 9.18
C LYS A 154 17.25 17.43 8.82
N THR A 155 17.51 16.42 9.64
CA THR A 155 18.59 15.44 9.37
C THR A 155 18.16 14.26 8.48
N MET A 156 16.86 13.96 8.38
CA MET A 156 16.36 12.84 7.56
C MET A 156 15.39 13.29 6.45
N PHE A 157 14.70 14.41 6.66
CA PHE A 157 13.78 15.02 5.69
C PHE A 157 14.37 16.20 4.91
N GLY A 158 15.65 16.55 5.14
CA GLY A 158 16.35 17.62 4.39
C GLY A 158 16.45 17.40 2.87
N LEU A 159 16.15 16.19 2.38
CA LEU A 159 16.04 15.86 0.95
C LEU A 159 14.62 16.08 0.38
N MET A 160 13.63 16.34 1.22
CA MET A 160 12.23 16.53 0.83
C MET A 160 11.82 17.97 1.12
N ASN A 161 11.88 18.84 0.10
CA ASN A 161 11.40 20.24 0.12
C ASN A 161 9.88 20.39 0.40
N SER A 162 9.21 19.35 0.90
CA SER A 162 7.77 19.24 1.15
C SER A 162 7.40 19.18 2.64
N VAL A 163 8.34 19.23 3.58
CA VAL A 163 8.04 19.13 5.02
C VAL A 163 7.65 20.48 5.65
N LYS A 164 7.22 21.47 4.84
CA LYS A 164 6.61 22.69 5.40
C LYS A 164 5.33 22.44 6.20
N GLU A 165 4.76 21.23 6.14
CA GLU A 165 3.51 20.89 6.82
C GLU A 165 3.59 19.63 7.72
N GLY A 166 4.73 18.95 7.85
CA GLY A 166 4.81 17.73 8.68
C GLY A 166 3.92 16.56 8.19
N LEU A 167 3.50 16.60 6.93
CA LEU A 167 2.54 15.66 6.34
C LEU A 167 3.24 14.50 5.65
N ILE A 168 2.93 13.27 6.06
CA ILE A 168 3.29 12.07 5.30
C ILE A 168 2.03 11.25 5.04
N PHE A 169 1.81 10.93 3.77
CA PHE A 169 0.72 10.06 3.34
C PHE A 169 1.00 8.64 3.83
N GLY A 170 0.15 8.20 4.74
CA GLY A 170 0.34 7.02 5.56
C GLY A 170 -0.06 5.72 4.88
N HIS A 171 -1.24 5.73 4.24
CA HIS A 171 -1.76 4.56 3.57
C HIS A 171 -2.64 4.95 2.37
N THR A 172 -2.58 4.18 1.28
CA THR A 172 -3.54 4.28 0.19
C THR A 172 -4.19 2.95 -0.12
N GLN A 173 -5.47 3.02 -0.48
CA GLN A 173 -6.26 1.87 -0.93
C GLN A 173 -7.07 2.25 -2.16
N LEU A 174 -7.34 1.26 -3.01
CA LEU A 174 -8.25 1.41 -4.15
C LEU A 174 -9.53 0.64 -3.88
N PHE A 175 -10.67 1.30 -4.05
CA PHE A 175 -11.98 0.68 -4.04
C PHE A 175 -12.46 0.55 -5.48
N PHE A 176 -13.11 -0.57 -5.79
CA PHE A 176 -13.66 -0.87 -7.10
C PHE A 176 -15.14 -1.19 -6.98
N ASP A 177 -15.96 -0.52 -7.78
CA ASP A 177 -17.37 -0.84 -7.97
C ASP A 177 -17.55 -1.65 -9.24
N LEU A 178 -18.37 -2.70 -9.17
CA LEU A 178 -18.77 -3.44 -10.35
C LEU A 178 -20.01 -2.82 -11.02
N GLU A 179 -20.17 -3.10 -12.31
CA GLU A 179 -21.38 -2.78 -13.07
C GLU A 179 -22.64 -3.38 -12.42
N PRO A 180 -23.81 -2.72 -12.50
CA PRO A 180 -25.07 -3.27 -11.98
C PRO A 180 -25.34 -4.69 -12.53
N GLY A 181 -25.70 -5.62 -11.64
CA GLY A 181 -25.93 -7.02 -11.99
C GLY A 181 -24.67 -7.90 -12.05
N HIS A 182 -23.48 -7.31 -11.92
CA HIS A 182 -22.21 -8.02 -11.85
C HIS A 182 -21.67 -8.08 -10.42
N PHE A 183 -20.98 -9.17 -10.10
CA PHE A 183 -20.48 -9.44 -8.75
C PHE A 183 -19.13 -10.15 -8.80
N ILE A 184 -18.28 -9.87 -7.82
CA ILE A 184 -17.19 -10.77 -7.45
C ILE A 184 -17.80 -11.87 -6.59
N THR A 185 -17.59 -13.13 -7.00
CA THR A 185 -18.15 -14.28 -6.30
C THR A 185 -17.06 -14.95 -5.47
N LEU A 186 -17.27 -15.08 -4.17
CA LEU A 186 -16.31 -15.64 -3.22
C LEU A 186 -16.71 -17.07 -2.86
N TYR A 187 -15.80 -17.99 -3.13
CA TYR A 187 -15.91 -19.40 -2.79
C TYR A 187 -14.99 -19.71 -1.60
N PRO A 188 -15.44 -20.48 -0.60
CA PRO A 188 -14.60 -20.84 0.53
C PRO A 188 -13.30 -21.52 0.09
N GLN A 189 -12.17 -21.04 0.60
CA GLN A 189 -10.86 -21.60 0.29
C GLN A 189 -10.52 -22.83 1.15
N LYS A 190 -11.27 -23.09 2.23
CA LYS A 190 -11.12 -24.28 3.07
C LYS A 190 -11.88 -25.45 2.44
N LYS A 191 -11.21 -26.58 2.20
CA LYS A 191 -11.85 -27.77 1.60
C LYS A 191 -13.04 -28.29 2.42
N ALA A 192 -12.99 -28.17 3.75
CA ALA A 192 -14.10 -28.56 4.64
C ALA A 192 -15.37 -27.72 4.42
N ASP A 193 -15.25 -26.54 3.83
CA ASP A 193 -16.34 -25.63 3.54
C ASP A 193 -16.85 -25.75 2.08
N LYS A 194 -16.39 -26.78 1.35
CA LYS A 194 -16.85 -27.05 -0.01
C LYS A 194 -18.38 -27.20 -0.04
N GLY A 195 -19.01 -26.50 -0.99
CA GLY A 195 -20.46 -26.52 -1.17
C GLY A 195 -21.23 -25.51 -0.32
N LYS A 196 -20.58 -24.78 0.59
CA LYS A 196 -21.22 -23.60 1.20
C LYS A 196 -21.56 -22.58 0.11
N LYS A 197 -22.66 -21.86 0.32
CA LYS A 197 -23.17 -20.86 -0.62
C LYS A 197 -22.10 -19.78 -0.87
N PRO A 198 -21.74 -19.50 -2.12
CA PRO A 198 -20.82 -18.42 -2.44
C PRO A 198 -21.37 -17.06 -2.03
N ILE A 199 -20.48 -16.16 -1.62
CA ILE A 199 -20.81 -14.77 -1.30
C ILE A 199 -20.68 -13.95 -2.58
N LYS A 200 -21.57 -12.98 -2.79
CA LYS A 200 -21.53 -12.08 -3.95
C LYS A 200 -21.35 -10.66 -3.46
N LEU A 201 -20.30 -9.98 -3.93
CA LEU A 201 -20.02 -8.60 -3.59
C LEU A 201 -20.04 -7.75 -4.86
N SER A 202 -20.66 -6.58 -4.80
CA SER A 202 -20.64 -5.57 -5.87
C SER A 202 -19.46 -4.60 -5.75
N ARG A 203 -18.78 -4.62 -4.60
CA ARG A 203 -17.69 -3.71 -4.25
C ARG A 203 -16.57 -4.46 -3.54
N PHE A 204 -15.34 -4.07 -3.80
CA PHE A 204 -14.17 -4.63 -3.14
C PHE A 204 -13.03 -3.61 -3.12
N ALA A 205 -12.01 -3.90 -2.33
CA ALA A 205 -10.84 -3.06 -2.14
C ALA A 205 -9.56 -3.81 -2.49
N TYR A 206 -8.56 -3.06 -2.92
CA TYR A 206 -7.18 -3.45 -3.04
C TYR A 206 -6.33 -2.59 -2.12
N SER A 207 -5.38 -3.22 -1.43
CA SER A 207 -4.44 -2.56 -0.54
C SER A 207 -3.08 -3.22 -0.64
N LEU A 208 -2.03 -2.41 -0.63
CA LEU A 208 -0.68 -2.89 -0.36
C LEU A 208 -0.36 -2.69 1.12
N ASN A 209 0.03 -3.78 1.77
CA ASN A 209 0.33 -3.77 3.19
C ASN A 209 1.80 -4.03 3.47
N ALA A 210 2.35 -3.28 4.43
CA ALA A 210 3.54 -3.66 5.15
C ALA A 210 3.25 -4.90 6.01
N VAL A 211 4.10 -5.92 5.87
CA VAL A 211 4.02 -7.19 6.59
C VAL A 211 5.27 -7.35 7.44
N ARG A 212 5.07 -7.66 8.72
CA ARG A 212 6.19 -7.84 9.66
C ARG A 212 6.89 -9.18 9.42
N PRO A 213 8.22 -9.20 9.41
CA PRO A 213 8.99 -10.42 9.64
C PRO A 213 8.65 -11.02 10.99
N LYS A 214 8.74 -12.35 11.10
CA LYS A 214 8.42 -13.09 12.32
C LYS A 214 9.26 -12.66 13.51
N SER A 215 10.54 -12.35 13.29
CA SER A 215 11.43 -11.88 14.35
C SER A 215 10.95 -10.59 15.01
N ILE A 216 10.03 -9.85 14.38
CA ILE A 216 9.44 -8.62 14.90
C ILE A 216 7.90 -8.60 14.81
N ALA A 217 7.24 -9.76 14.75
CA ALA A 217 5.78 -9.86 14.57
C ALA A 217 4.99 -9.12 15.66
N ASP A 218 5.45 -9.22 16.91
CA ASP A 218 4.82 -8.62 18.09
C ASP A 218 5.24 -7.16 18.31
N SER A 219 6.13 -6.62 17.48
CA SER A 219 6.52 -5.22 17.59
C SER A 219 5.42 -4.29 17.07
N LYS A 220 5.29 -3.11 17.69
CA LYS A 220 4.37 -2.08 17.22
C LYS A 220 4.70 -1.70 15.77
N TYR A 221 3.65 -1.41 14.98
CA TYR A 221 3.87 -0.82 13.66
C TYR A 221 4.52 0.56 13.84
N ASP A 222 5.59 0.77 13.09
CA ASP A 222 6.37 1.99 13.10
C ASP A 222 6.74 2.33 11.65
N PRO A 223 5.94 3.17 10.96
CA PRO A 223 6.18 3.53 9.56
C PRO A 223 7.38 4.47 9.40
N PHE A 224 7.79 5.20 10.44
CA PHE A 224 8.83 6.23 10.33
C PHE A 224 10.21 5.79 10.84
N GLY A 225 10.28 4.84 11.78
CA GLY A 225 11.54 4.17 12.09
C GLY A 225 11.71 2.94 11.19
N LYS A 226 11.14 1.81 11.61
CA LYS A 226 11.26 0.51 10.91
C LYS A 226 10.80 0.54 9.45
N GLY A 227 9.79 1.35 9.13
CA GLY A 227 9.29 1.50 7.75
C GLY A 227 10.26 2.21 6.81
N ILE A 228 11.07 3.16 7.30
CA ILE A 228 12.10 3.83 6.49
C ILE A 228 13.34 2.93 6.37
N ASN A 229 13.65 2.16 7.41
CA ASN A 229 14.80 1.23 7.42
C ASN A 229 14.55 -0.06 6.62
N GLY A 230 13.37 -0.21 6.02
CA GLY A 230 13.06 -1.40 5.23
C GLY A 230 12.94 -2.67 6.07
N SER A 231 12.44 -2.56 7.30
CA SER A 231 12.28 -3.70 8.20
C SER A 231 11.02 -4.54 7.91
N TYR A 232 10.20 -4.18 6.92
CA TYR A 232 8.96 -4.86 6.58
C TYR A 232 8.99 -5.43 5.16
N GLY A 233 8.25 -6.51 4.92
CA GLY A 233 7.97 -7.02 3.58
C GLY A 233 6.66 -6.47 3.00
N ILE A 234 6.43 -6.73 1.72
CA ILE A 234 5.23 -6.28 1.00
C ILE A 234 4.24 -7.43 0.81
N SER A 235 2.95 -7.13 0.97
CA SER A 235 1.84 -7.96 0.51
C SER A 235 0.79 -7.14 -0.25
N HIS A 236 0.37 -7.64 -1.40
CA HIS A 236 -0.75 -7.13 -2.19
C HIS A 236 -2.02 -7.89 -1.81
N ASN A 237 -3.04 -7.21 -1.30
CA ASN A 237 -4.26 -7.81 -0.79
C ASN A 237 -5.47 -7.31 -1.56
N VAL A 238 -6.42 -8.20 -1.82
CA VAL A 238 -7.78 -7.83 -2.26
C VAL A 238 -8.75 -8.30 -1.18
N MET A 239 -9.72 -7.46 -0.85
CA MET A 239 -10.64 -7.71 0.25
C MET A 239 -12.02 -7.11 0.01
N SER A 240 -13.02 -7.57 0.77
CA SER A 240 -14.32 -6.91 0.81
C SER A 240 -14.19 -5.51 1.42
N ARG A 241 -15.12 -4.60 1.08
CA ARG A 241 -15.15 -3.26 1.70
C ARG A 241 -15.34 -3.32 3.21
N HIS A 242 -16.19 -4.23 3.70
CA HIS A 242 -16.32 -4.54 5.12
C HIS A 242 -14.99 -4.95 5.77
N GLN A 243 -14.22 -5.85 5.13
CA GLN A 243 -12.91 -6.24 5.64
C GLN A 243 -11.89 -5.08 5.66
N ALA A 244 -11.94 -4.19 4.66
CA ALA A 244 -11.14 -2.98 4.67
C ALA A 244 -11.57 -2.04 5.82
N ALA A 245 -12.87 -1.89 6.06
CA ALA A 245 -13.41 -1.15 7.20
C ALA A 245 -12.84 -1.68 8.53
N LEU A 246 -12.91 -2.99 8.76
CA LEU A 246 -12.36 -3.62 9.97
C LEU A 246 -10.87 -3.32 10.20
N GLN A 247 -10.07 -3.16 9.13
CA GLN A 247 -8.67 -2.79 9.26
C GLN A 247 -8.47 -1.37 9.82
N TYR A 248 -9.34 -0.42 9.46
CA TYR A 248 -9.29 0.94 9.99
C TYR A 248 -9.84 1.06 11.40
N TYR A 249 -10.88 0.31 11.76
CA TYR A 249 -11.49 0.38 13.09
C TYR A 249 -10.75 -0.45 14.14
N GLY A 250 -10.01 -1.47 13.72
CA GLY A 250 -9.34 -2.41 14.64
C GLY A 250 -8.06 -1.89 15.28
N ASP A 251 -7.41 -0.86 14.72
CA ASP A 251 -6.15 -0.32 15.24
C ASP A 251 -6.43 0.85 16.19
N GLY A 252 -6.89 0.52 17.41
CA GLY A 252 -7.13 1.49 18.50
C GLY A 252 -5.85 2.20 19.02
N SER A 253 -4.77 2.25 18.25
CA SER A 253 -3.54 2.93 18.64
C SER A 253 -3.63 4.44 18.41
N LYS A 254 -3.98 5.16 19.49
CA LYS A 254 -4.08 6.63 19.58
C LYS A 254 -2.75 7.41 19.36
N LYS A 255 -1.74 6.84 18.70
CA LYS A 255 -0.42 7.48 18.57
C LYS A 255 -0.37 8.50 17.43
N TYR A 256 -1.25 8.38 16.45
CA TYR A 256 -1.33 9.27 15.29
C TYR A 256 -2.75 9.80 15.17
N GLU A 257 -2.89 11.09 14.84
CA GLU A 257 -4.15 11.58 14.26
C GLU A 257 -4.18 11.14 12.79
N ASN A 258 -5.29 10.55 12.38
CA ASN A 258 -5.45 10.04 11.01
C ASN A 258 -6.54 10.86 10.32
N GLU A 259 -6.18 11.47 9.19
CA GLU A 259 -7.17 12.04 8.27
C GLU A 259 -7.37 11.06 7.10
N VAL A 260 -8.60 10.59 6.92
CA VAL A 260 -8.96 9.74 5.80
C VAL A 260 -9.71 10.56 4.76
N HIS A 261 -9.21 10.55 3.53
CA HIS A 261 -9.86 11.18 2.39
C HIS A 261 -10.16 10.15 1.31
N ASN A 262 -11.36 10.19 0.77
CA ASN A 262 -11.73 9.39 -0.40
C ASN A 262 -11.89 10.28 -1.62
N TYR A 263 -11.34 9.85 -2.75
CA TYR A 263 -11.43 10.54 -4.02
C TYR A 263 -11.90 9.58 -5.09
N LYS A 264 -12.96 9.97 -5.79
CA LYS A 264 -13.42 9.22 -6.95
C LYS A 264 -12.50 9.48 -8.14
N LEU A 265 -12.05 8.39 -8.79
CA LEU A 265 -11.30 8.50 -10.03
C LEU A 265 -12.27 8.78 -11.19
N THR A 266 -11.79 9.51 -12.20
CA THR A 266 -12.61 9.87 -13.36
C THR A 266 -13.19 8.65 -14.03
N ASN A 267 -14.48 8.71 -14.37
CA ASN A 267 -15.15 7.68 -15.17
C ASN A 267 -14.92 7.83 -16.68
N ASP A 268 -14.19 8.88 -17.11
CA ASP A 268 -13.80 9.07 -18.50
C ASP A 268 -12.79 8.00 -18.92
N ARG A 269 -13.26 6.97 -19.63
CA ARG A 269 -12.46 5.83 -20.10
C ARG A 269 -11.36 6.22 -21.07
N SER A 270 -11.43 7.41 -21.68
CA SER A 270 -10.34 7.94 -22.50
C SER A 270 -9.16 8.42 -21.68
N LYS A 271 -9.34 8.64 -20.36
CA LYS A 271 -8.30 9.09 -19.43
C LYS A 271 -7.91 8.01 -18.43
N PHE A 272 -8.86 7.18 -18.00
CA PHE A 272 -8.64 6.15 -17.01
C PHE A 272 -9.58 4.95 -17.22
N ASP A 273 -8.99 3.77 -17.35
CA ASP A 273 -9.71 2.50 -17.43
C ASP A 273 -9.46 1.66 -16.17
N PRO A 274 -10.40 1.65 -15.20
CA PRO A 274 -10.24 0.88 -13.97
C PRO A 274 -10.16 -0.64 -14.20
N ASN A 275 -10.63 -1.15 -15.34
CA ASN A 275 -10.45 -2.57 -15.67
C ASN A 275 -8.98 -2.91 -15.90
N LYS A 276 -8.26 -2.07 -16.66
CA LYS A 276 -6.82 -2.24 -16.90
C LYS A 276 -6.01 -2.11 -15.62
N SER A 277 -6.38 -1.18 -14.73
CA SER A 277 -5.78 -1.06 -13.39
C SER A 277 -5.92 -2.35 -12.59
N PHE A 278 -7.12 -2.94 -12.53
CA PHE A 278 -7.31 -4.18 -11.78
C PHE A 278 -6.65 -5.38 -12.46
N GLU A 279 -6.64 -5.44 -13.79
CA GLU A 279 -5.87 -6.43 -14.53
C GLU A 279 -4.37 -6.34 -14.25
N HIS A 280 -3.82 -5.13 -14.10
CA HIS A 280 -2.43 -4.92 -13.68
C HIS A 280 -2.15 -5.49 -12.29
N ILE A 281 -3.05 -5.26 -11.33
CA ILE A 281 -2.96 -5.91 -10.00
C ILE A 281 -2.92 -7.42 -10.16
N LEU A 282 -3.87 -8.00 -10.92
CA LEU A 282 -3.99 -9.44 -11.07
C LEU A 282 -2.87 -10.05 -11.91
N THR A 283 -2.20 -9.30 -12.79
CA THR A 283 -1.16 -9.85 -13.66
C THR A 283 0.23 -9.55 -13.16
N GLN A 284 0.56 -8.31 -12.81
CA GLN A 284 1.92 -7.91 -12.46
C GLN A 284 2.19 -8.00 -10.96
N LEU A 285 1.22 -7.61 -10.12
CA LEU A 285 1.42 -7.48 -8.67
C LEU A 285 0.98 -8.72 -7.88
N SER A 286 0.11 -9.55 -8.46
CA SER A 286 -0.33 -10.82 -7.86
C SER A 286 0.71 -11.94 -7.99
N HIS A 287 1.81 -11.69 -8.69
CA HIS A 287 2.80 -12.73 -9.00
C HIS A 287 3.41 -13.32 -7.72
N PRO A 288 3.75 -14.63 -7.77
CA PRO A 288 4.41 -15.29 -6.67
C PRO A 288 5.70 -14.54 -6.39
N VAL A 289 5.96 -14.32 -5.11
CA VAL A 289 7.31 -14.38 -4.53
C VAL A 289 8.31 -14.88 -5.58
N GLY A 290 9.20 -14.01 -6.07
CA GLY A 290 10.15 -14.39 -7.12
C GLY A 290 10.74 -15.75 -6.78
N GLY A 291 10.88 -16.65 -7.78
CA GLY A 291 10.84 -18.14 -7.74
C GLY A 291 11.37 -18.92 -6.53
N ASN A 292 12.05 -18.25 -5.60
CA ASN A 292 12.54 -18.72 -4.31
C ASN A 292 11.72 -18.31 -3.09
N GLY A 293 10.53 -17.68 -3.21
CA GLY A 293 9.81 -17.25 -2.01
C GLY A 293 10.19 -15.84 -1.53
N GLN A 294 10.89 -15.03 -2.32
CA GLN A 294 11.41 -13.72 -1.89
C GLN A 294 10.44 -12.56 -2.17
N ARG A 295 10.25 -11.68 -1.18
CA ARG A 295 9.44 -10.46 -1.28
C ARG A 295 10.33 -9.23 -1.14
N ASP A 296 10.02 -8.22 -1.95
CA ASP A 296 10.63 -6.91 -1.82
C ASP A 296 10.25 -6.25 -0.49
N VAL A 297 11.08 -5.29 -0.12
CA VAL A 297 11.03 -4.59 1.16
C VAL A 297 10.11 -3.39 1.06
N TYR A 298 9.19 -3.26 2.00
CA TYR A 298 8.39 -2.06 2.15
C TYR A 298 9.26 -0.93 2.69
N ASN A 299 9.29 0.18 1.97
CA ASN A 299 9.95 1.39 2.40
C ASN A 299 8.97 2.56 2.34
N THR A 300 8.70 3.22 3.47
CA THR A 300 7.72 4.31 3.55
C THR A 300 8.01 5.47 2.57
N LEU A 301 9.26 5.68 2.18
CA LEU A 301 9.67 6.78 1.31
C LEU A 301 9.83 6.40 -0.16
N THR A 302 10.12 5.14 -0.48
CA THR A 302 10.55 4.73 -1.83
C THR A 302 9.88 3.47 -2.38
N ASN A 303 9.18 2.71 -1.54
CA ASN A 303 8.53 1.47 -1.92
C ASN A 303 7.31 1.22 -1.02
N ALA A 304 6.39 2.20 -1.02
CA ALA A 304 5.24 2.26 -0.13
C ALA A 304 3.92 1.96 -0.87
N CYS A 305 2.83 1.84 -0.11
CA CYS A 305 1.49 1.62 -0.66
C CYS A 305 1.06 2.70 -1.67
N ASN A 306 1.51 3.94 -1.47
CA ASN A 306 1.32 5.06 -2.40
C ASN A 306 1.88 4.68 -3.78
N ASP A 307 3.17 4.34 -3.86
CA ASP A 307 3.88 4.05 -5.11
C ASP A 307 3.16 3.01 -5.97
N PHE A 308 2.74 1.91 -5.34
CA PHE A 308 2.03 0.85 -6.05
C PHE A 308 0.60 1.24 -6.41
N THR A 309 -0.07 2.05 -5.59
CA THR A 309 -1.38 2.59 -5.96
C THR A 309 -1.28 3.46 -7.21
N PHE A 310 -0.21 4.25 -7.34
CA PHE A 310 0.07 5.01 -8.56
C PHE A 310 0.43 4.14 -9.74
N ASP A 311 1.25 3.11 -9.55
CA ASP A 311 1.58 2.17 -10.61
C ASP A 311 0.29 1.50 -11.16
N VAL A 312 -0.61 1.08 -10.27
CA VAL A 312 -1.93 0.54 -10.63
C VAL A 312 -2.79 1.56 -11.38
N ILE A 313 -2.88 2.80 -10.90
CA ILE A 313 -3.65 3.84 -11.59
C ILE A 313 -3.05 4.12 -12.97
N ASN A 314 -1.72 4.26 -13.06
CA ASN A 314 -1.03 4.55 -14.30
C ASN A 314 -1.20 3.43 -15.33
N ALA A 315 -1.27 2.17 -14.92
CA ALA A 315 -1.59 1.06 -15.81
C ALA A 315 -2.99 1.18 -16.43
N GLY A 316 -3.92 1.85 -15.75
CA GLY A 316 -5.25 2.19 -16.26
C GLY A 316 -5.28 3.47 -17.11
N THR A 317 -4.26 4.31 -17.06
CA THR A 317 -4.20 5.53 -17.88
C THR A 317 -3.59 5.24 -19.25
N PRO A 318 -4.08 5.83 -20.35
CA PRO A 318 -3.36 5.80 -21.62
C PRO A 318 -1.95 6.35 -21.43
N ALA A 319 -0.98 5.79 -22.16
CA ALA A 319 0.43 6.15 -22.01
C ALA A 319 0.66 7.64 -22.30
N ASP A 320 0.73 8.45 -21.25
CA ASP A 320 1.31 9.79 -21.33
C ASP A 320 2.84 9.61 -21.31
N LYS A 321 3.46 9.69 -22.48
CA LYS A 321 4.89 9.37 -22.69
C LYS A 321 5.86 10.27 -21.92
N ASN A 322 5.36 11.32 -21.25
CA ASN A 322 6.18 12.42 -20.76
C ASN A 322 6.16 12.62 -19.23
N VAL A 323 5.62 11.68 -18.44
CA VAL A 323 5.56 11.84 -16.98
C VAL A 323 6.62 10.96 -16.29
N PRO A 324 7.65 11.54 -15.65
CA PRO A 324 8.64 10.79 -14.90
C PRO A 324 7.99 10.02 -13.73
N LYS A 325 8.41 8.76 -13.54
CA LYS A 325 7.93 7.87 -12.47
C LYS A 325 8.23 8.37 -11.03
N SER A 326 9.07 9.39 -10.85
CA SER A 326 9.83 9.58 -9.61
C SER A 326 9.24 10.49 -8.52
N ASN A 327 8.06 11.11 -8.68
CA ASN A 327 7.59 12.15 -7.75
C ASN A 327 6.23 11.86 -7.05
N TYR A 328 5.79 10.60 -6.97
CA TYR A 328 4.45 10.26 -6.43
C TYR A 328 4.39 10.07 -4.91
N THR A 329 5.52 9.94 -4.23
CA THR A 329 5.59 9.61 -2.80
C THR A 329 5.05 10.70 -1.88
N THR A 330 5.04 11.96 -2.35
CA THR A 330 4.80 13.12 -1.48
C THR A 330 3.47 13.83 -1.67
N TYR A 331 2.84 13.76 -2.85
CA TYR A 331 1.53 14.40 -3.09
C TYR A 331 0.65 13.62 -4.06
N PRO A 332 0.19 12.43 -3.67
CA PRO A 332 -0.66 11.56 -4.47
C PRO A 332 -1.85 12.31 -5.10
N VAL A 333 -2.59 13.03 -4.27
CA VAL A 333 -3.81 13.75 -4.66
C VAL A 333 -3.51 14.90 -5.63
N VAL A 334 -2.45 15.66 -5.40
CA VAL A 334 -2.08 16.79 -6.28
C VAL A 334 -1.68 16.29 -7.67
N ALA A 335 -0.93 15.18 -7.72
CA ALA A 335 -0.52 14.58 -8.99
C ALA A 335 -1.73 14.08 -9.79
N LEU A 336 -2.68 13.38 -9.16
CA LEU A 336 -3.91 12.92 -9.82
C LEU A 336 -4.80 14.09 -10.25
N LYS A 337 -4.93 15.12 -9.41
CA LYS A 337 -5.69 16.33 -9.72
C LYS A 337 -5.11 17.06 -10.94
N LYS A 338 -3.78 17.21 -11.01
CA LYS A 338 -3.10 17.81 -12.18
C LYS A 338 -3.33 17.02 -13.47
N LYS A 339 -3.45 15.69 -13.37
CA LYS A 339 -3.81 14.81 -14.51
C LYS A 339 -5.31 14.83 -14.84
N GLY A 340 -6.14 15.55 -14.09
CA GLY A 340 -7.60 15.52 -14.26
C GLY A 340 -8.21 14.15 -13.97
N LEU A 341 -7.56 13.35 -13.13
CA LEU A 341 -7.98 11.99 -12.77
C LEU A 341 -8.88 11.94 -11.53
N LEU A 342 -8.96 13.02 -10.75
CA LEU A 342 -9.84 13.10 -9.59
C LEU A 342 -11.10 13.89 -9.92
N GLU A 343 -12.25 13.33 -9.52
CA GLU A 343 -13.46 14.11 -9.29
C GLU A 343 -13.35 14.79 -7.91
N SER A 344 -14.05 15.91 -7.68
CA SER A 344 -13.99 16.66 -6.41
C SER A 344 -14.20 15.74 -5.20
N PRO A 345 -13.50 15.98 -4.06
CA PRO A 345 -13.61 15.10 -2.89
C PRO A 345 -15.04 15.05 -2.38
N ASN A 346 -15.50 13.85 -2.00
CA ASN A 346 -16.66 13.70 -1.14
C ASN A 346 -16.19 13.18 0.23
N TYR A 347 -15.93 14.12 1.13
CA TYR A 347 -15.34 13.83 2.44
C TYR A 347 -16.29 13.09 3.38
N GLN A 348 -17.60 13.25 3.20
CA GLN A 348 -18.60 12.80 4.17
C GLN A 348 -19.10 11.37 3.87
N ASP A 349 -19.25 11.02 2.59
CA ASP A 349 -19.80 9.72 2.17
C ASP A 349 -18.99 8.51 2.66
N PHE A 350 -17.65 8.60 2.68
CA PHE A 350 -16.84 7.40 2.92
C PHE A 350 -16.91 6.91 4.37
N ARG A 351 -16.85 7.83 5.34
CA ARG A 351 -16.95 7.47 6.76
C ARG A 351 -18.33 6.92 7.08
N GLU A 352 -19.38 7.64 6.68
CA GLU A 352 -20.77 7.22 6.91
C GLU A 352 -21.05 5.86 6.26
N ASP A 353 -20.53 5.63 5.06
CA ASP A 353 -20.64 4.33 4.41
C ASP A 353 -19.91 3.21 5.17
N LEU A 354 -18.71 3.47 5.70
CA LEU A 354 -17.98 2.47 6.50
C LEU A 354 -18.70 2.18 7.83
N GLU A 355 -19.17 3.21 8.53
CA GLU A 355 -19.97 3.08 9.76
C GLU A 355 -21.22 2.24 9.48
N LYS A 356 -21.93 2.54 8.39
CA LYS A 356 -23.09 1.75 7.94
C LYS A 356 -22.73 0.31 7.58
N GLU A 357 -21.60 0.07 6.92
CA GLU A 357 -21.13 -1.29 6.61
C GLU A 357 -20.73 -2.11 7.83
N LEU A 358 -20.31 -1.44 8.91
CA LEU A 358 -20.00 -2.07 10.19
C LEU A 358 -21.22 -2.14 11.13
N GLY A 359 -22.34 -1.52 10.76
CA GLY A 359 -23.51 -1.39 11.64
C GLY A 359 -23.23 -0.53 12.89
N ILE A 360 -22.33 0.44 12.78
CA ILE A 360 -22.00 1.39 13.84
C ILE A 360 -22.87 2.63 13.67
N ASP A 361 -23.71 2.94 14.65
CA ASP A 361 -24.54 4.15 14.63
C ASP A 361 -23.69 5.40 14.96
N GLY A 362 -23.19 6.08 13.93
CA GLY A 362 -22.97 7.54 13.83
C GLY A 362 -22.18 8.30 14.91
N GLY A 363 -21.58 7.65 15.91
CA GLY A 363 -21.01 8.32 17.09
C GLY A 363 -19.65 7.81 17.55
N GLY A 364 -19.02 6.90 16.79
CA GLY A 364 -17.81 6.19 17.22
C GLY A 364 -16.49 6.93 17.04
N TRP A 365 -16.43 7.96 16.17
CA TRP A 365 -15.23 8.79 16.05
C TRP A 365 -15.50 10.18 16.59
N GLU A 366 -14.85 10.51 17.71
CA GLU A 366 -14.57 11.89 18.07
C GLU A 366 -13.53 12.43 17.05
N THR A 367 -14.00 12.91 15.92
CA THR A 367 -13.20 13.76 15.04
C THR A 367 -13.20 15.15 15.62
N THR A 368 -12.06 15.60 16.14
CA THR A 368 -11.81 17.03 16.35
C THR A 368 -11.78 17.68 14.97
N VAL A 369 -12.92 18.19 14.51
CA VAL A 369 -12.99 18.99 13.28
C VAL A 369 -12.32 20.33 13.60
N HIS A 370 -11.06 20.49 13.21
CA HIS A 370 -10.46 21.82 13.13
C HIS A 370 -10.92 22.46 11.82
N GLN A 371 -11.85 23.43 11.94
CA GLN A 371 -12.28 24.32 10.85
C GLN A 371 -11.14 25.25 10.40
#